data_AF-A0A183NWL0-F1
#
_entry.id   AF-A0A183NWL0-F1
#
_cell.length_a   1.000
_cell.length_b   1.000
_cell.length_c   1.000
_cell.angle_alpha   90.00
_cell.angle_beta   90.00
_cell.angle_gamma   90.00
#
_symmetry.space_group_name_H-M   'P 1'
#
loop_
_entity.id
_entity.type
_entity.pdbx_description
1 polymer ?
#
loop_
_entity_poly.entity_id
_entity_poly.type
_entity_poly.pdbx_seq_one_letter_code
_entity_poly.pdbx_strand_id
1 'polypeptide(L)'
;MRHSIVHLHPESIPNSQLPFKFDDDLLIRTLLGMQKLISSSSLCRSVQHELEQDSSDKFRALQLDQLAHQLRNSSANIALYGDIEKLEKWMSVPEKWAEHTSANLKRSQAERAASRSIREAIEHCLGATFSKIRDLWSSSNACLSQRIQETMEAKNRIQINQELFDVEKNMEYLKRCIADKQAPLKVARTRLDLRNRRPNIELCHDDPHERHIVNIEEAYAFHVPPEEPVHG
;
A
#
# COMPACT_ATOMS: atom_id res chain seq x y z
N MET A 1 32.35 23.66 29.11
CA MET A 1 31.06 23.12 29.57
C MET A 1 30.70 21.95 28.68
N ARG A 2 30.25 20.84 29.29
CA ARG A 2 30.02 19.55 28.62
C ARG A 2 28.95 19.70 27.53
N HIS A 3 29.30 19.29 26.31
CA HIS A 3 28.38 19.19 25.19
C HIS A 3 27.51 17.95 25.41
N SER A 4 26.31 18.12 25.95
CA SER A 4 25.30 17.07 25.93
C SER A 4 24.72 17.00 24.53
N ILE A 5 25.34 16.19 23.68
CA ILE A 5 24.74 15.72 22.44
C ILE A 5 23.53 14.90 22.85
N VAL A 6 22.33 15.45 22.64
CA VAL A 6 21.08 14.70 22.73
C VAL A 6 21.15 13.66 21.62
N HIS A 7 21.58 12.45 21.98
CA HIS A 7 21.44 11.29 21.12
C HIS A 7 19.93 11.12 20.86
N LEU A 8 19.47 11.56 19.70
CA LEU A 8 18.22 11.12 19.11
C LEU A 8 18.40 9.63 18.82
N HIS A 9 18.11 8.81 19.83
CA HIS A 9 17.98 7.38 19.67
C HIS A 9 16.84 7.20 18.67
N PRO A 10 17.04 6.53 17.52
CA PRO A 10 15.92 6.14 16.69
C PRO A 10 15.06 5.24 17.56
N GLU A 11 13.87 5.69 17.92
CA GLU A 11 12.86 4.85 18.54
C GLU A 11 12.68 3.66 17.60
N SER A 12 13.23 2.53 18.03
CA SER A 12 13.12 1.28 17.32
C SER A 12 11.68 0.89 17.48
N ILE A 13 10.85 1.12 16.46
CA ILE A 13 9.46 0.68 16.45
C ILE A 13 9.47 -0.79 16.88
N PRO A 14 8.83 -1.16 18.00
CA PRO A 14 8.86 -2.53 18.47
C PRO A 14 8.33 -3.44 17.36
N ASN A 15 9.05 -4.54 17.12
CA ASN A 15 8.79 -5.52 16.05
C ASN A 15 7.34 -6.07 16.02
N SER A 16 6.53 -5.77 17.04
CA SER A 16 5.11 -6.09 17.13
C SER A 16 4.18 -5.26 16.23
N GLN A 17 4.68 -4.22 15.53
CA GLN A 17 3.87 -3.35 14.66
C GLN A 17 4.10 -3.50 13.16
N LEU A 18 4.88 -4.49 12.70
CA LEU A 18 4.97 -4.74 11.25
C LEU A 18 3.64 -5.34 10.75
N PRO A 19 2.89 -4.67 9.86
CA PRO A 19 1.58 -5.12 9.39
C PRO A 19 1.67 -6.31 8.41
N PHE A 20 2.88 -6.82 8.15
CA PHE A 20 3.19 -7.70 7.03
C PHE A 20 3.22 -9.18 7.38
N LYS A 21 2.22 -9.67 8.12
CA LYS A 21 1.99 -11.11 8.16
C LYS A 21 1.07 -11.47 7.00
N PHE A 22 1.67 -11.98 5.93
CA PHE A 22 0.93 -12.73 4.93
C PHE A 22 0.32 -13.95 5.63
N ASP A 23 -0.99 -14.13 5.47
CA ASP A 23 -1.71 -15.17 6.19
C ASP A 23 -1.61 -16.47 5.40
N ASP A 24 -0.54 -17.21 5.64
CA ASP A 24 -0.21 -18.45 4.93
C ASP A 24 -1.36 -19.46 4.95
N ASP A 25 -2.21 -19.44 5.99
CA ASP A 25 -3.40 -20.29 6.10
C ASP A 25 -4.42 -20.01 4.98
N LEU A 26 -4.63 -18.73 4.64
CA LEU A 26 -5.59 -18.35 3.60
C LEU A 26 -5.09 -18.76 2.21
N LEU A 27 -3.79 -18.64 1.97
CA LEU A 27 -3.15 -19.10 0.74
C LEU A 27 -3.21 -20.63 0.62
N ILE A 28 -2.91 -21.35 1.70
CA ILE A 28 -3.00 -22.82 1.74
C ILE A 28 -4.43 -23.28 1.46
N ARG A 29 -5.43 -22.60 2.03
CA ARG A 29 -6.85 -22.91 1.81
C ARG A 29 -7.29 -22.65 0.37
N THR A 30 -6.85 -21.56 -0.26
CA THR A 30 -7.15 -21.30 -1.69
C THR A 30 -6.52 -22.37 -2.59
N LEU A 31 -5.25 -22.70 -2.38
CA LEU A 31 -4.54 -23.74 -3.15
C LEU A 31 -5.19 -25.12 -3.00
N LEU A 32 -5.53 -25.51 -1.77
CA LEU A 32 -6.22 -26.77 -1.49
C LEU A 32 -7.61 -26.80 -2.16
N GLY A 33 -8.32 -25.66 -2.17
CA GLY A 33 -9.58 -25.49 -2.87
C GLY A 33 -9.45 -25.72 -4.38
N MET A 34 -8.46 -25.07 -5.03
CA MET A 34 -8.20 -25.25 -6.46
C MET A 34 -7.87 -26.71 -6.81
N GLN A 35 -7.10 -27.40 -5.97
CA GLN A 35 -6.78 -28.80 -6.21
C GLN A 35 -8.03 -29.70 -6.12
N LYS A 36 -8.91 -29.46 -5.13
CA LYS A 36 -10.21 -30.16 -5.04
C LYS A 36 -11.09 -29.90 -6.27
N LEU A 37 -11.06 -28.69 -6.82
CA LEU A 37 -11.83 -28.34 -8.02
C LEU A 37 -11.35 -29.13 -9.26
N ILE A 38 -10.04 -29.28 -9.43
CA ILE A 38 -9.46 -30.07 -10.52
C ILE A 38 -9.94 -31.52 -10.44
N SER A 39 -9.89 -32.12 -9.24
CA SER A 39 -10.42 -33.46 -9.04
C SER A 39 -11.91 -33.54 -9.36
N SER A 40 -12.76 -32.66 -8.80
CA SER A 40 -14.20 -32.66 -9.08
C SER A 40 -14.55 -32.45 -10.56
N SER A 41 -13.74 -31.69 -11.31
CA SER A 41 -13.93 -31.55 -12.77
C SER A 41 -13.79 -32.88 -13.51
N SER A 42 -12.81 -33.71 -13.12
CA SER A 42 -12.63 -35.03 -13.72
C SER A 42 -13.79 -35.98 -13.40
N LEU A 43 -14.32 -35.94 -12.18
CA LEU A 43 -15.50 -36.71 -11.79
C LEU A 43 -16.76 -36.24 -12.55
N CYS A 44 -16.98 -34.94 -12.64
CA CYS A 44 -18.06 -34.36 -13.44
C CYS A 44 -18.04 -34.86 -14.89
N ARG A 45 -16.85 -34.93 -15.52
CA ARG A 45 -16.68 -35.46 -16.88
C ARG A 45 -17.02 -36.95 -16.98
N SER A 46 -16.60 -37.75 -15.98
CA SER A 46 -16.94 -39.18 -15.94
C SER A 46 -18.45 -39.39 -15.89
N VAL A 47 -19.14 -38.65 -15.01
CA VAL A 47 -20.61 -38.78 -14.87
C VAL A 47 -21.34 -38.24 -16.10
N GLN A 48 -20.80 -37.21 -16.76
CA GLN A 48 -21.33 -36.75 -18.04
C GLN A 48 -21.27 -37.86 -19.09
N HIS A 49 -20.12 -38.54 -19.23
CA HIS A 49 -19.96 -39.64 -20.19
C HIS A 49 -20.96 -40.78 -19.91
N GLU A 50 -21.18 -41.14 -18.64
CA GLU A 50 -22.19 -42.15 -18.27
C GLU A 50 -23.61 -41.76 -18.73
N LEU A 51 -23.98 -40.48 -18.59
CA LEU A 51 -25.29 -39.98 -19.04
C LEU A 51 -25.42 -39.94 -20.57
N GLU A 52 -24.35 -39.56 -21.27
CA GLU A 52 -24.32 -39.55 -22.74
C GLU A 52 -24.48 -40.95 -23.30
N GLN A 53 -23.81 -41.93 -22.70
CA GLN A 53 -23.94 -43.34 -23.07
C GLN A 53 -25.37 -43.85 -22.84
N ASP A 54 -25.93 -43.65 -21.64
CA ASP A 54 -27.30 -44.06 -21.29
C ASP A 54 -28.35 -43.41 -22.21
N SER A 55 -28.15 -42.14 -22.58
CA SER A 55 -28.99 -41.44 -23.55
C SER A 55 -28.89 -42.03 -24.96
N SER A 56 -27.67 -42.33 -25.42
CA SER A 56 -27.42 -42.94 -26.74
C SER A 56 -28.07 -44.32 -26.86
N ASP A 57 -27.93 -45.15 -25.84
CA ASP A 57 -28.51 -46.49 -25.81
C ASP A 57 -30.05 -46.46 -25.83
N LYS A 58 -30.67 -45.54 -25.09
CA LYS A 58 -32.12 -45.32 -25.13
C LYS A 58 -32.60 -44.80 -26.48
N PHE A 59 -31.85 -43.89 -27.11
CA PHE A 59 -32.19 -43.39 -28.43
C PHE A 59 -32.14 -44.51 -29.47
N ARG A 60 -31.12 -45.37 -29.42
CA ARG A 60 -31.03 -46.56 -30.26
C ARG A 60 -32.19 -47.54 -30.02
N ALA A 61 -32.55 -47.79 -28.77
CA ALA A 61 -33.69 -48.64 -28.44
C ALA A 61 -35.00 -48.09 -29.05
N LEU A 62 -35.25 -46.78 -28.91
CA LEU A 62 -36.40 -46.11 -29.51
C LEU A 62 -36.44 -46.24 -31.04
N GLN A 63 -35.30 -46.13 -31.72
CA GLN A 63 -35.24 -46.32 -33.17
C GLN A 63 -35.61 -47.75 -33.58
N LEU A 64 -35.17 -48.75 -32.81
CA LEU A 64 -35.55 -50.15 -33.05
C LEU A 64 -37.05 -50.35 -32.84
N ASP A 65 -37.62 -49.76 -31.78
CA ASP A 65 -39.05 -49.83 -31.50
C ASP A 65 -39.88 -49.15 -32.60
N GLN A 66 -39.42 -48.00 -33.11
CA GLN A 66 -40.05 -47.31 -34.24
C GLN A 66 -40.00 -48.13 -35.52
N LEU A 67 -38.87 -48.77 -35.81
CA LEU A 67 -38.74 -49.67 -36.96
C LEU A 67 -39.69 -50.86 -36.82
N ALA A 68 -39.75 -51.48 -35.63
CA ALA A 68 -40.65 -52.58 -35.34
C ALA A 68 -42.13 -52.17 -35.51
N HIS A 69 -42.49 -50.98 -35.03
CA HIS A 69 -43.84 -50.43 -35.16
C HIS A 69 -44.28 -50.23 -36.62
N GLN A 70 -43.35 -49.96 -37.53
CA GLN A 70 -43.63 -49.73 -38.95
C GLN A 70 -43.79 -51.02 -39.78
N LEU A 71 -43.45 -52.19 -39.22
CA LEU A 71 -43.53 -53.47 -39.94
C LEU A 71 -44.98 -53.88 -40.22
N ARG A 72 -45.20 -54.49 -41.40
CA ARG A 72 -46.48 -55.06 -41.85
C ARG A 72 -46.25 -56.49 -42.34
N ASN A 73 -47.32 -57.28 -42.45
CA ASN A 73 -47.24 -58.66 -42.95
C ASN A 73 -46.65 -58.76 -44.39
N SER A 74 -46.73 -57.68 -45.17
CA SER A 74 -46.16 -57.58 -46.52
C SER A 74 -44.78 -56.93 -46.57
N SER A 75 -44.16 -56.62 -45.42
CA SER A 75 -42.84 -55.99 -45.39
C SER A 75 -41.76 -56.96 -45.86
N ALA A 76 -40.84 -56.51 -46.71
CA ALA A 76 -39.82 -57.37 -47.32
C ALA A 76 -38.75 -57.89 -46.33
N ASN A 77 -38.59 -57.26 -45.17
CA ASN A 77 -37.56 -57.56 -44.17
C ASN A 77 -38.09 -58.28 -42.92
N ILE A 78 -39.10 -59.15 -43.07
CA ILE A 78 -39.57 -60.01 -41.97
C ILE A 78 -39.11 -61.45 -42.20
N ALA A 79 -38.66 -62.13 -41.14
CA ALA A 79 -38.17 -63.51 -41.18
C ALA A 79 -38.52 -64.24 -39.88
N LEU A 80 -38.52 -65.59 -39.94
CA LEU A 80 -38.62 -66.43 -38.75
C LEU A 80 -37.22 -66.61 -38.15
N TYR A 81 -37.07 -66.26 -36.87
CA TYR A 81 -35.83 -66.41 -36.12
C TYR A 81 -35.98 -67.51 -35.08
N GLY A 82 -34.99 -68.40 -34.94
CA GLY A 82 -34.99 -69.47 -33.94
C GLY A 82 -34.50 -68.99 -32.58
N ASP A 83 -34.94 -69.64 -31.50
CA ASP A 83 -34.51 -69.45 -30.11
C ASP A 83 -34.71 -68.04 -29.49
N ILE A 84 -35.38 -67.10 -30.18
CA ILE A 84 -35.67 -65.75 -29.67
C ILE A 84 -36.70 -65.71 -28.53
N GLU A 85 -37.44 -66.80 -28.33
CA GLU A 85 -38.50 -66.93 -27.32
C GLU A 85 -37.92 -67.16 -25.92
N LYS A 86 -36.63 -67.53 -25.83
CA LYS A 86 -35.94 -67.78 -24.56
C LYS A 86 -35.48 -66.44 -23.99
N LEU A 87 -35.96 -66.12 -22.78
CA LEU A 87 -35.47 -64.97 -22.05
C LEU A 87 -34.01 -65.19 -21.66
N GLU A 88 -33.14 -64.33 -22.19
CA GLU A 88 -31.74 -64.26 -21.80
C GLU A 88 -31.59 -63.84 -20.32
N LYS A 89 -30.78 -64.60 -19.57
CA LYS A 89 -30.59 -64.40 -18.11
C LYS A 89 -30.04 -63.01 -17.75
N TRP A 90 -29.36 -62.35 -18.68
CA TRP A 90 -28.73 -61.05 -18.52
C TRP A 90 -29.63 -59.86 -18.90
N MET A 91 -30.86 -60.10 -19.36
CA MET A 91 -31.79 -59.01 -19.66
C MET A 91 -32.23 -58.25 -18.41
N SER A 92 -32.37 -56.95 -18.56
CA SER A 92 -32.94 -56.11 -17.52
C SER A 92 -34.47 -56.23 -17.50
N VAL A 93 -35.06 -55.97 -16.34
CA VAL A 93 -36.51 -55.78 -16.18
C VAL A 93 -36.82 -54.28 -16.13
N PRO A 94 -38.04 -53.83 -16.44
CA PRO A 94 -38.38 -52.41 -16.48
C PRO A 94 -38.01 -51.65 -15.20
N GLU A 95 -38.19 -52.28 -14.04
CA GLU A 95 -37.82 -51.72 -12.74
C GLU A 95 -36.31 -51.43 -12.66
N LYS A 96 -35.46 -52.41 -13.01
CA LYS A 96 -34.00 -52.25 -13.03
C LYS A 96 -33.53 -51.22 -14.06
N TRP A 97 -34.20 -51.14 -15.22
CA TRP A 97 -33.91 -50.13 -16.24
C TRP A 97 -34.23 -48.71 -15.74
N ALA A 98 -35.38 -48.53 -15.09
CA ALA A 98 -35.78 -47.26 -14.50
C ALA A 98 -34.85 -46.88 -13.33
N GLU A 99 -34.49 -47.85 -12.48
CA GLU A 99 -33.54 -47.66 -11.38
C GLU A 99 -32.15 -47.25 -11.89
N HIS A 100 -31.64 -47.87 -12.96
CA HIS A 100 -30.35 -47.50 -13.56
C HIS A 100 -30.34 -46.03 -13.99
N THR A 101 -31.37 -45.60 -14.71
CA THR A 101 -31.54 -44.21 -15.15
C THR A 101 -31.63 -43.26 -13.94
N SER A 102 -32.44 -43.62 -12.95
CA SER A 102 -32.62 -42.83 -11.73
C SER A 102 -31.30 -42.68 -10.95
N ALA A 103 -30.52 -43.76 -10.86
CA ALA A 103 -29.23 -43.78 -10.20
C ALA A 103 -28.20 -42.88 -10.91
N ASN A 104 -28.12 -42.95 -12.25
CA ASN A 104 -27.23 -42.10 -13.05
C ASN A 104 -27.59 -40.62 -12.88
N LEU A 105 -28.89 -40.28 -12.89
CA LEU A 105 -29.36 -38.92 -12.67
C LEU A 105 -29.03 -38.42 -11.26
N LYS A 106 -29.28 -39.22 -10.22
CA LYS A 106 -28.95 -38.88 -8.82
C LYS A 106 -27.45 -38.66 -8.65
N ARG A 107 -26.61 -39.54 -9.23
CA ARG A 107 -25.14 -39.39 -9.21
C ARG A 107 -24.71 -38.08 -9.86
N SER A 108 -25.26 -37.75 -11.03
CA SER A 108 -25.01 -36.48 -11.72
C SER A 108 -25.43 -35.26 -10.91
N GLN A 109 -26.59 -35.30 -10.26
CA GLN A 109 -27.04 -34.21 -9.40
C GLN A 109 -26.12 -34.03 -8.20
N ALA A 110 -25.73 -35.12 -7.54
CA ALA A 110 -24.83 -35.09 -6.39
C ALA A 110 -23.46 -34.50 -6.76
N GLU A 111 -22.84 -34.96 -7.86
CA GLU A 111 -21.53 -34.46 -8.29
C GLU A 111 -21.59 -32.98 -8.71
N ARG A 112 -22.66 -32.56 -9.41
CA ARG A 112 -22.86 -31.14 -9.76
C ARG A 112 -23.07 -30.27 -8.53
N ALA A 113 -23.77 -30.77 -7.50
CA ALA A 113 -23.95 -30.05 -6.24
C ALA A 113 -22.63 -29.92 -5.48
N ALA A 114 -21.84 -30.99 -5.39
CA ALA A 114 -20.51 -30.97 -4.79
C ALA A 114 -19.56 -29.99 -5.51
N SER A 115 -19.51 -30.05 -6.84
CA SER A 115 -18.72 -29.12 -7.67
C SER A 115 -19.13 -27.66 -7.47
N ARG A 116 -20.44 -27.38 -7.34
CA ARG A 116 -20.93 -26.03 -7.06
C ARG A 116 -20.46 -25.55 -5.69
N SER A 117 -20.63 -26.37 -4.65
CA SER A 117 -20.21 -26.02 -3.29
C SER A 117 -18.70 -25.72 -3.20
N ILE A 118 -17.86 -26.51 -3.88
CA ILE A 118 -16.41 -26.26 -3.94
C ILE A 118 -16.13 -24.91 -4.62
N ARG A 119 -16.78 -24.60 -5.74
CA ARG A 119 -16.60 -23.32 -6.43
C ARG A 119 -17.03 -22.13 -5.55
N GLU A 120 -18.18 -22.22 -4.90
CA GLU A 120 -18.65 -21.18 -3.97
C GLU A 120 -17.65 -20.94 -2.82
N ALA A 121 -17.10 -22.01 -2.24
CA ALA A 121 -16.08 -21.91 -1.20
C ALA A 121 -14.77 -21.26 -1.71
N ILE A 122 -14.36 -21.56 -2.95
CA ILE A 122 -13.19 -20.93 -3.59
C ILE A 122 -13.45 -19.45 -3.82
N GLU A 123 -14.59 -19.07 -4.41
CA GLU A 123 -14.95 -17.67 -4.66
C GLU A 123 -14.95 -16.85 -3.36
N HIS A 124 -15.53 -17.39 -2.29
CA HIS A 124 -15.50 -16.75 -0.98
C HIS A 124 -14.06 -16.58 -0.46
N CYS A 125 -13.22 -17.61 -0.59
CA CYS A 125 -11.83 -17.56 -0.15
C CYS A 125 -11.00 -16.55 -0.96
N LEU A 126 -11.21 -16.49 -2.28
CA LEU A 126 -10.59 -15.51 -3.17
C LEU A 126 -11.02 -14.08 -2.81
N GLY A 127 -12.32 -13.86 -2.58
CA GLY A 127 -12.84 -12.57 -2.13
C GLY A 127 -12.22 -12.10 -0.82
N ALA A 128 -12.11 -13.00 0.17
CA ALA A 128 -11.44 -12.71 1.43
C ALA A 128 -9.95 -12.37 1.24
N THR A 129 -9.26 -13.13 0.40
CA THR A 129 -7.84 -12.89 0.07
C THR A 129 -7.64 -11.53 -0.59
N PHE A 130 -8.49 -11.19 -1.55
CA PHE A 130 -8.43 -9.91 -2.24
C PHE A 130 -8.68 -8.72 -1.29
N SER A 131 -9.71 -8.82 -0.44
CA SER A 131 -9.96 -7.79 0.58
C SER A 131 -8.74 -7.59 1.46
N LYS A 132 -8.13 -8.67 1.95
CA LYS A 132 -6.95 -8.60 2.82
C LYS A 132 -5.75 -7.98 2.14
N ILE A 133 -5.48 -8.33 0.87
CA ILE A 133 -4.41 -7.70 0.08
C ILE A 133 -4.66 -6.20 -0.06
N ARG A 134 -5.90 -5.80 -0.34
CA ARG A 134 -6.27 -4.39 -0.46
C ARG A 134 -6.05 -3.64 0.85
N ASP A 135 -6.49 -4.21 1.97
CA ASP A 135 -6.35 -3.60 3.29
C ASP A 135 -4.86 -3.47 3.68
N LEU A 136 -4.04 -4.49 3.40
CA LEU A 136 -2.58 -4.45 3.59
C LEU A 136 -1.94 -3.36 2.73
N TRP A 137 -2.31 -3.24 1.46
CA TRP A 137 -1.80 -2.20 0.57
C TRP A 137 -2.15 -0.80 1.07
N SER A 138 -3.41 -0.57 1.44
CA SER A 138 -3.87 0.72 1.98
C SER A 138 -3.18 1.08 3.29
N SER A 139 -3.07 0.13 4.23
CA SER A 139 -2.40 0.33 5.51
C SER A 139 -0.91 0.63 5.34
N SER A 140 -0.24 -0.14 4.47
CA SER A 140 1.18 0.02 4.17
C SER A 140 1.47 1.40 3.56
N ASN A 141 0.66 1.83 2.60
CA ASN A 141 0.80 3.17 2.00
C ASN A 141 0.54 4.30 3.00
N ALA A 142 -0.47 4.16 3.86
CA ALA A 142 -0.75 5.15 4.90
C ALA A 142 0.44 5.30 5.88
N CYS A 143 1.01 4.17 6.32
CA CYS A 143 2.20 4.15 7.17
C CYS A 143 3.42 4.80 6.47
N LEU A 144 3.63 4.49 5.19
CA LEU A 144 4.71 5.11 4.40
C LEU A 144 4.52 6.63 4.28
N SER A 145 3.31 7.10 3.98
CA SER A 145 2.99 8.53 3.92
C SER A 145 3.24 9.22 5.27
N GLN A 146 2.85 8.59 6.38
CA GLN A 146 3.12 9.11 7.72
C GLN A 146 4.63 9.22 7.99
N ARG A 147 5.40 8.17 7.72
CA ARG A 147 6.86 8.19 7.92
C ARG A 147 7.57 9.25 7.08
N ILE A 148 7.09 9.45 5.85
CA ILE A 148 7.59 10.51 4.97
C ILE A 148 7.35 11.88 5.60
N GLN A 149 6.14 12.12 6.13
CA GLN A 149 5.79 13.36 6.82
C GLN A 149 6.65 13.60 8.07
N GLU A 150 6.77 12.60 8.95
CA GLU A 150 7.60 12.66 10.16
C GLU A 150 9.07 12.98 9.82
N THR A 151 9.61 12.36 8.78
CA THR A 151 10.99 12.60 8.32
C THR A 151 11.15 14.04 7.79
N MET A 152 10.18 14.54 7.03
CA MET A 152 10.20 15.92 6.54
C MET A 152 10.13 16.94 7.68
N GLU A 153 9.29 16.70 8.68
CA GLU A 153 9.18 17.55 9.87
C GLU A 153 10.47 17.55 10.68
N ALA A 154 11.08 16.38 10.90
CA ALA A 154 12.36 16.27 11.59
C ALA A 154 13.47 17.03 10.85
N LYS A 155 13.54 16.89 9.52
CA LYS A 155 14.48 17.65 8.68
C LYS A 155 14.28 19.16 8.84
N ASN A 156 13.03 19.63 8.76
CA ASN A 156 12.71 21.05 8.87
C ASN A 156 13.13 21.62 10.23
N ARG A 157 12.87 20.88 11.33
CA ARG A 157 13.33 21.28 12.68
C ARG A 157 14.84 21.41 12.76
N ILE A 158 15.60 20.49 12.16
CA ILE A 158 17.07 20.56 12.15
C ILE A 158 17.54 21.79 11.38
N GLN A 159 16.93 22.08 10.22
CA GLN A 159 17.28 23.24 9.42
C GLN A 159 17.02 24.56 10.18
N ILE A 160 15.86 24.70 10.81
CA ILE A 160 15.54 25.87 11.65
C ILE A 160 16.55 26.03 12.80
N ASN A 161 16.94 24.92 13.45
CA ASN A 161 17.93 24.98 14.53
C ASN A 161 19.33 25.41 14.03
N GLN A 162 19.72 25.02 12.82
CA GLN A 162 20.97 25.47 12.21
C GLN A 162 20.92 26.97 11.88
N GLU A 163 19.84 27.44 11.27
CA GLU A 163 19.63 28.86 10.98
C GLU A 163 19.64 29.71 12.27
N LEU A 164 19.00 29.22 13.34
CA LEU A 164 19.03 29.88 14.66
C LEU A 164 20.45 29.98 15.22
N PHE A 165 21.22 28.89 15.16
CA PHE A 165 22.60 28.86 15.63
C PHE A 165 23.49 29.87 14.87
N ASP A 166 23.32 29.98 13.55
CA ASP A 166 24.05 30.95 12.74
C ASP A 166 23.67 32.40 13.10
N VAL A 167 22.40 32.67 13.35
CA VAL A 167 21.92 33.98 13.84
C VAL A 167 22.50 34.30 15.22
N GLU A 168 22.52 33.35 16.15
CA GLU A 168 23.10 33.54 17.48
C GLU A 168 24.60 33.85 17.41
N LYS A 169 25.34 33.12 16.56
CA LYS A 169 26.76 33.38 16.31
C LYS A 169 26.99 34.77 15.72
N ASN A 170 26.16 35.19 14.76
CA ASN A 170 26.25 36.52 14.17
C ASN A 170 25.93 37.61 15.20
N MET A 171 24.92 37.41 16.06
CA MET A 171 24.59 38.33 17.14
C MET A 171 25.79 38.49 18.10
N GLU A 172 26.41 37.40 18.51
CA GLU A 172 27.56 37.44 19.41
C GLU A 172 28.78 38.13 18.75
N TYR A 173 29.01 37.84 17.47
CA TYR A 173 30.03 38.53 16.68
C TYR A 173 29.79 40.05 16.62
N LEU A 174 28.57 40.49 16.33
CA LEU A 174 28.20 41.90 16.28
C LEU A 174 28.35 42.59 17.65
N LYS A 175 27.93 41.94 18.74
CA LYS A 175 28.13 42.45 20.10
C LYS A 175 29.62 42.67 20.40
N ARG A 176 30.48 41.73 20.01
CA ARG A 176 31.92 41.86 20.16
C ARG A 176 32.50 43.00 19.32
N CYS A 177 32.10 43.12 18.05
CA CYS A 177 32.52 44.24 17.21
C CYS A 177 32.12 45.61 17.80
N ILE A 178 30.93 45.71 18.39
CA ILE A 178 30.48 46.93 19.07
C ILE A 178 31.39 47.20 20.28
N ALA A 179 31.63 46.20 21.14
CA ALA A 179 32.49 46.35 22.32
C ALA A 179 33.93 46.77 21.94
N ASP A 180 34.50 46.14 20.91
CA ASP A 180 35.85 46.44 20.41
C ASP A 180 35.94 47.88 19.87
N LYS A 181 34.86 48.42 19.28
CA LYS A 181 34.76 49.82 18.81
C LYS A 181 34.52 50.84 19.93
N GLN A 182 34.01 50.44 21.10
CA GLN A 182 33.71 51.39 22.20
C GLN A 182 34.97 52.03 22.80
N ALA A 183 36.05 51.26 22.98
CA ALA A 183 37.29 51.76 23.56
C ALA A 183 37.95 52.87 22.70
N PRO A 184 38.21 52.68 21.39
CA PRO A 184 38.77 53.74 20.55
C PRO A 184 37.83 54.95 20.42
N LEU A 185 36.52 54.75 20.41
CA LEU A 185 35.54 55.84 20.40
C LEU A 185 35.62 56.70 21.68
N LYS A 186 35.73 56.07 22.85
CA LYS A 186 35.95 56.79 24.13
C LYS A 186 37.23 57.62 24.07
N VAL A 187 38.33 57.05 23.56
CA VAL A 187 39.60 57.77 23.42
C VAL A 187 39.46 58.98 22.48
N ALA A 188 38.83 58.81 21.32
CA ALA A 188 38.61 59.90 20.37
C ALA A 188 37.76 61.02 20.99
N ARG A 189 36.66 60.68 21.67
CA ARG A 189 35.82 61.64 22.40
C ARG A 189 36.57 62.38 23.50
N THR A 190 37.32 61.67 24.35
CA THR A 190 38.10 62.30 25.41
C THR A 190 39.18 63.21 24.85
N ARG A 191 39.85 62.83 23.76
CA ARG A 191 40.85 63.70 23.09
C ARG A 191 40.21 64.96 22.55
N LEU A 192 39.04 64.87 21.90
CA LEU A 192 38.31 66.03 21.41
C LEU A 192 37.85 66.95 22.56
N ASP A 193 37.32 66.38 23.65
CA ASP A 193 36.90 67.13 24.84
C ASP A 193 38.07 67.91 25.46
N LEU A 194 39.24 67.27 25.63
CA LEU A 194 40.44 67.95 26.13
C LEU A 194 40.88 69.10 25.22
N ARG A 195 40.76 68.96 23.90
CA ARG A 195 41.07 70.04 22.95
C ARG A 195 40.05 71.19 23.03
N ASN A 196 38.77 70.88 23.29
CA ASN A 196 37.71 71.87 23.47
C ASN A 196 37.85 72.70 24.75
N ARG A 197 38.77 72.34 25.67
CA ARG A 197 39.06 73.07 26.91
C ARG A 197 40.22 74.05 26.82
N ARG A 198 40.86 74.20 25.64
CA ARG A 198 41.96 75.15 25.46
C ARG A 198 41.46 76.60 25.64
N PRO A 199 42.18 77.45 26.39
CA PRO A 199 41.72 78.81 26.67
C PRO A 199 41.98 79.78 25.52
N ASN A 200 41.06 80.74 25.30
CA ASN A 200 41.23 81.88 24.39
C ASN A 200 41.63 81.47 22.96
N ILE A 201 42.65 82.13 22.41
CA ILE A 201 43.14 81.93 21.04
C ILE A 201 43.73 80.52 20.81
N GLU A 202 44.08 79.80 21.87
CA GLU A 202 44.59 78.42 21.79
C GLU A 202 43.48 77.40 21.49
N LEU A 203 42.20 77.79 21.57
CA LEU A 203 41.07 77.00 21.06
C LEU A 203 41.05 77.03 19.53
N CYS A 204 42.03 76.35 18.95
CA CYS A 204 42.25 76.29 17.52
C CYS A 204 41.58 75.05 16.92
N HIS A 205 40.82 75.26 15.84
CA HIS A 205 40.26 74.21 15.00
C HIS A 205 41.29 73.79 13.93
N ASP A 206 42.27 73.02 14.34
CA ASP A 206 43.36 72.51 13.49
C ASP A 206 43.03 71.11 12.92
N ASP A 207 43.90 70.59 12.03
CA ASP A 207 43.68 69.29 11.38
C ASP A 207 43.44 68.13 12.38
N PRO A 208 44.18 68.01 13.51
CA PRO A 208 43.86 66.99 14.50
C PRO A 208 42.48 67.16 15.17
N HIS A 209 42.00 68.38 15.36
CA HIS A 209 40.64 68.65 15.88
C HIS A 209 39.58 68.12 14.91
N GLU A 210 39.69 68.47 13.64
CA GLU A 210 38.79 68.00 12.58
C GLU A 210 38.83 66.47 12.42
N ARG A 211 40.02 65.87 12.41
CA ARG A 211 40.18 64.41 12.35
C ARG A 211 39.52 63.69 13.53
N HIS A 212 39.52 64.27 14.73
CA HIS A 212 38.82 63.65 15.86
C HIS A 212 37.30 63.67 15.68
N ILE A 213 36.75 64.73 15.09
CA ILE A 213 35.31 64.82 14.76
C ILE A 213 34.94 63.73 13.74
N VAL A 214 35.67 63.65 12.62
CA VAL A 214 35.41 62.64 11.57
C VAL A 214 35.49 61.21 12.12
N ASN A 215 36.53 60.88 12.89
CA ASN A 215 36.67 59.54 13.50
C ASN A 215 35.52 59.18 14.46
N ILE A 216 34.94 60.17 15.14
CA ILE A 216 33.78 59.98 16.02
C ILE A 216 32.52 59.77 15.18
N GLU A 217 32.31 60.55 14.12
CA GLU A 217 31.17 60.42 13.20
C GLU A 217 31.16 59.07 12.48
N GLU A 218 32.31 58.63 11.95
CA GLU A 218 32.46 57.32 11.31
C GLU A 218 32.16 56.16 12.27
N ALA A 219 32.52 56.31 13.55
CA ALA A 219 32.19 55.33 14.57
C ALA A 219 30.69 55.32 14.93
N TYR A 220 30.00 56.47 14.85
CA TYR A 220 28.55 56.59 15.08
C TYR A 220 27.69 56.18 13.89
N ALA A 221 28.21 56.24 12.67
CA ALA A 221 27.51 55.81 11.46
C ALA A 221 27.07 54.33 11.48
N PHE A 222 27.68 53.50 12.35
CA PHE A 222 27.28 52.10 12.57
C PHE A 222 26.19 51.90 13.65
N HIS A 223 25.80 52.94 14.39
CA HIS A 223 24.91 52.82 15.57
C HIS A 223 23.46 53.24 15.32
N VAL A 224 23.14 53.85 14.17
CA VAL A 224 21.79 54.36 13.87
C VAL A 224 21.08 53.37 12.93
N PRO A 225 20.09 52.57 13.41
CA PRO A 225 19.14 51.98 12.48
C PRO A 225 18.36 53.12 11.79
N PRO A 226 18.06 53.03 10.49
CA PRO A 226 17.25 54.05 9.82
C PRO A 226 15.91 54.15 10.56
N GLU A 227 15.54 55.35 11.01
CA GLU A 227 14.19 55.60 11.52
C GLU A 227 13.21 55.31 10.37
N GLU A 228 12.33 54.32 10.55
CA GLU A 228 11.21 54.12 9.64
C GLU A 228 10.31 55.36 9.68
N PRO A 229 9.92 55.92 8.52
CA PRO A 229 9.06 57.09 8.50
C PRO A 229 7.71 56.72 9.10
N VAL A 230 7.35 57.39 10.20
CA VAL A 230 6.01 57.30 10.78
C VAL A 230 5.03 57.88 9.76
N HIS A 231 4.37 57.00 9.01
CA HIS A 231 3.24 57.37 8.17
C HIS A 231 2.07 57.79 9.07
N GLY A 232 1.93 59.12 9.25
CA GLY A 232 0.69 59.76 9.65
C GLY A 232 -0.24 59.98 8.48
#